data_AF-A0A0D0KI76-F1
#
_entry.id   AF-A0A0D0KI76-F1
#
_cell.length_a   1.000
_cell.length_b   1.000
_cell.length_c   1.000
_cell.angle_alpha   90.00
_cell.angle_beta   90.00
_cell.angle_gamma   90.00
#
_symmetry.space_group_name_H-M   'P 1'
#
loop_
_entity.id
_entity.type
_entity.pdbx_description
1 polymer ?
#
loop_
_entity_poly.entity_id
_entity_poly.type
_entity_poly.pdbx_seq_one_letter_code
_entity_poly.pdbx_strand_id
1 'polypeptide(L)'
;MPSSASTKIALALCVAGVALHVYTVAFKAQGDASAFLFGLLLLSSAPYAIAAILARRRGKALLGLGAAAACLAADLYMHHAVFFAPKSSTAALGLLFMPIWNLLAVGPAGALLFWLGHRFVGMRRDTT
;
A
#
# COMPACT_ATOMS: atom_id res chain seq x y z
N MET A 1 7.76 -13.30 -19.10
CA MET A 1 7.54 -13.66 -17.67
C MET A 1 7.64 -12.38 -16.86
N PRO A 2 6.72 -12.04 -15.94
CA PRO A 2 7.04 -11.01 -14.96
C PRO A 2 8.31 -11.46 -14.22
N SER A 3 9.31 -10.59 -14.14
CA SER A 3 10.60 -10.94 -13.57
C SER A 3 10.42 -11.27 -12.08
N SER A 4 11.22 -12.21 -11.57
CA SER A 4 11.32 -12.47 -10.14
C SER A 4 11.58 -11.18 -9.34
N ALA A 5 12.19 -10.18 -9.97
CA ALA A 5 12.43 -8.86 -9.40
C ALA A 5 11.13 -8.10 -9.06
N SER A 6 10.14 -8.01 -9.95
CA SER A 6 8.89 -7.27 -9.67
C SER A 6 8.14 -7.84 -8.46
N THR A 7 8.08 -9.17 -8.34
CA THR A 7 7.49 -9.83 -7.16
C THR A 7 8.30 -9.53 -5.90
N LYS A 8 9.64 -9.62 -5.95
CA LYS A 8 10.50 -9.30 -4.79
C LYS A 8 10.32 -7.86 -4.32
N ILE A 9 10.29 -6.90 -5.25
CA ILE A 9 10.08 -5.48 -4.94
C ILE A 9 8.69 -5.28 -4.33
N ALA A 10 7.64 -5.85 -4.93
CA ALA A 10 6.28 -5.75 -4.38
C ALA A 10 6.21 -6.27 -2.94
N LEU A 11 6.84 -7.42 -2.66
CA LEU A 11 6.90 -7.99 -1.32
C LEU A 11 7.68 -7.10 -0.34
N ALA A 12 8.79 -6.51 -0.77
CA ALA A 12 9.55 -5.56 0.06
C ALA A 12 8.70 -4.32 0.42
N LEU A 13 7.94 -3.78 -0.54
CA LEU A 13 7.01 -2.67 -0.30
C LEU A 13 5.88 -3.08 0.67
N CYS A 14 5.34 -4.28 0.53
CA CYS A 14 4.36 -4.81 1.48
C CYS A 14 4.92 -4.91 2.90
N VAL A 15 6.15 -5.40 3.05
CA VAL A 15 6.81 -5.48 4.36
C VAL A 15 7.02 -4.08 4.93
N ALA A 16 7.46 -3.12 4.11
CA ALA A 16 7.64 -1.73 4.54
C ALA A 16 6.31 -1.09 5.01
N GLY A 17 5.21 -1.32 4.29
CA GLY A 17 3.88 -0.82 4.66
C GLY A 17 3.38 -1.41 5.97
N VAL A 18 3.48 -2.74 6.15
CA VAL A 18 3.13 -3.38 7.42
C VAL A 18 4.02 -2.87 8.56
N ALA A 19 5.32 -2.71 8.32
CA ALA A 19 6.24 -2.15 9.31
C ALA A 19 5.86 -0.71 9.71
N LEU A 20 5.39 0.12 8.77
CA LEU A 20 4.88 1.48 9.06
C LEU A 20 3.65 1.44 9.97
N HIS A 21 2.72 0.51 9.74
CA HIS A 21 1.54 0.36 10.60
C HIS A 21 1.90 -0.18 11.98
N VAL A 22 2.80 -1.15 12.07
CA VAL A 22 3.34 -1.63 13.36
C VAL A 22 4.02 -0.49 14.10
N TYR A 23 4.85 0.31 13.42
CA TYR A 23 5.48 1.49 14.00
C TYR A 23 4.45 2.49 14.53
N THR A 24 3.40 2.76 13.75
CA THR A 24 2.34 3.69 14.13
C THR A 24 1.60 3.20 15.37
N VAL A 25 1.25 1.92 15.44
CA VAL A 25 0.55 1.34 16.62
C VAL A 25 1.47 1.28 17.83
N ALA A 26 2.73 0.88 17.67
CA ALA A 26 3.64 0.67 18.80
C ALA A 26 4.22 1.97 19.38
N PHE A 27 4.42 3.01 18.56
CA PHE A 27 5.17 4.20 18.97
C PHE A 27 4.42 5.52 18.79
N LYS A 28 3.31 5.56 18.06
CA LYS A 28 2.57 6.80 17.79
C LYS A 28 1.14 6.80 18.34
N ALA A 29 0.52 5.65 18.51
CA ALA A 29 -0.79 5.56 19.14
C ALA A 29 -0.71 6.01 20.61
N GLN A 30 -1.70 6.79 21.03
CA GLN A 30 -1.88 7.17 22.44
C GLN A 30 -2.83 6.17 23.12
N GLY A 31 -2.49 5.76 24.35
CA GLY A 31 -3.24 4.77 25.12
C GLY A 31 -2.64 3.37 25.05
N ASP A 32 -3.24 2.45 25.81
CA ASP A 32 -2.75 1.07 25.93
C ASP A 32 -3.12 0.22 24.71
N ALA A 33 -2.41 -0.90 24.58
CA ALA A 33 -2.74 -1.92 23.59
C ALA A 33 -4.21 -2.37 23.77
N SER A 34 -4.98 -2.27 22.68
CA SER A 34 -6.41 -2.57 22.69
C SER A 34 -6.80 -3.43 21.49
N ALA A 35 -7.91 -4.17 21.64
CA ALA A 35 -8.48 -4.95 20.54
C ALA A 35 -8.81 -4.07 19.31
N PHE A 36 -9.16 -2.79 19.55
CA PHE A 36 -9.37 -1.82 18.48
C PHE A 36 -8.10 -1.55 17.68
N LEU A 37 -6.98 -1.23 18.33
CA LEU A 37 -5.70 -1.00 17.64
C LEU A 37 -5.22 -2.24 16.90
N PHE A 38 -5.43 -3.43 17.49
CA PHE A 38 -5.12 -4.69 16.82
C PHE A 38 -5.98 -4.91 15.56
N GLY A 39 -7.29 -4.70 15.66
CA GLY A 39 -8.20 -4.77 14.51
C GLY A 39 -7.83 -3.76 13.41
N LEU A 40 -7.46 -2.55 13.80
CA LEU A 40 -6.99 -1.52 12.87
C LEU A 40 -5.67 -1.90 12.20
N LEU A 41 -4.72 -2.50 12.93
CA LEU A 41 -3.47 -3.02 12.36
C LEU A 41 -3.74 -4.11 11.31
N LEU A 42 -4.64 -5.04 11.61
CA LEU A 42 -5.02 -6.10 10.67
C LEU A 42 -5.69 -5.51 9.42
N LEU A 43 -6.62 -4.58 9.59
CA LEU A 43 -7.29 -3.90 8.49
C LEU A 43 -6.28 -3.10 7.63
N SER A 44 -5.36 -2.39 8.26
CA SER A 44 -4.28 -1.64 7.60
C SER A 44 -3.30 -2.55 6.85
N SER A 45 -3.12 -3.78 7.32
CA SER A 45 -2.27 -4.78 6.67
C SER A 45 -2.97 -5.49 5.50
N ALA A 46 -4.30 -5.48 5.43
CA ALA A 46 -5.08 -6.17 4.41
C ALA A 46 -4.77 -5.72 2.96
N PRO A 47 -4.65 -4.41 2.62
CA PRO A 47 -4.21 -3.98 1.30
C PRO A 47 -2.88 -4.61 0.87
N TYR A 48 -1.91 -4.68 1.80
CA TYR A 48 -0.59 -5.26 1.52
C TYR A 48 -0.64 -6.78 1.38
N ALA A 49 -1.50 -7.47 2.13
CA ALA A 49 -1.73 -8.89 1.96
C ALA A 49 -2.30 -9.19 0.56
N ILE A 50 -3.31 -8.43 0.11
CA ILE A 50 -3.89 -8.55 -1.24
C ILE A 50 -2.83 -8.26 -2.30
N ALA A 51 -2.06 -7.18 -2.15
CA ALA A 51 -0.98 -6.84 -3.08
C ALA A 51 0.09 -7.95 -3.16
N ALA A 52 0.48 -8.54 -2.02
CA ALA A 52 1.42 -9.65 -1.97
C ALA A 52 0.87 -10.92 -2.64
N ILE A 53 -0.40 -11.27 -2.42
CA ILE A 53 -1.06 -12.39 -3.10
C ILE A 53 -1.07 -12.15 -4.61
N LEU A 54 -1.43 -10.94 -5.04
CA LEU A 54 -1.47 -10.57 -6.45
C LEU A 54 -0.06 -10.64 -7.07
N ALA A 55 0.96 -10.18 -6.35
CA ALA A 55 2.35 -10.19 -6.79
C ALA A 55 2.91 -11.61 -7.01
N ARG A 56 2.40 -12.59 -6.25
CA ARG A 56 2.77 -14.01 -6.34
C ARG A 56 1.97 -14.78 -7.40
N ARG A 57 0.84 -14.25 -7.88
CA ARG A 57 0.04 -14.90 -8.93
C ARG A 57 0.72 -14.74 -10.29
N ARG A 58 0.80 -15.85 -11.04
CA ARG A 58 1.42 -15.90 -12.38
C ARG A 58 0.81 -14.83 -13.29
N GLY A 59 1.67 -14.01 -13.89
CA GLY A 59 1.27 -12.93 -14.80
C GLY A 59 0.72 -11.66 -14.13
N LYS A 60 0.59 -11.62 -12.80
CA LYS A 60 -0.01 -10.48 -12.06
C LYS A 60 0.98 -9.72 -11.18
N ALA A 61 2.28 -10.00 -11.28
CA ALA A 61 3.33 -9.37 -10.47
C ALA A 61 3.30 -7.84 -10.52
N LEU A 62 3.12 -7.27 -11.71
CA LEU A 62 3.07 -5.81 -11.91
C LEU A 62 1.85 -5.15 -11.27
N LEU A 63 0.70 -5.86 -11.25
CA LEU A 63 -0.49 -5.38 -10.55
C LEU A 63 -0.25 -5.34 -9.04
N GLY A 64 0.36 -6.40 -8.48
CA GLY A 64 0.73 -6.43 -7.07
C GLY A 64 1.75 -5.37 -6.70
N LEU A 65 2.75 -5.13 -7.56
CA LEU A 65 3.72 -4.05 -7.41
C LEU A 65 3.06 -2.67 -7.39
N GLY A 66 2.19 -2.38 -8.37
CA GLY A 66 1.48 -1.11 -8.45
C GLY A 66 0.56 -0.87 -7.25
N ALA A 67 -0.17 -1.90 -6.81
CA ALA A 67 -0.99 -1.83 -5.60
C ALA A 67 -0.15 -1.54 -4.35
N ALA A 68 0.93 -2.30 -4.12
CA ALA A 68 1.80 -2.11 -2.96
C ALA A 68 2.44 -0.72 -2.94
N ALA A 69 2.92 -0.24 -4.09
CA ALA A 69 3.54 1.08 -4.22
C ALA A 69 2.54 2.21 -3.94
N ALA A 70 1.33 2.14 -4.51
CA ALA A 70 0.31 3.16 -4.30
C ALA A 70 -0.19 3.20 -2.85
N CYS A 71 -0.46 2.04 -2.24
CA CYS A 71 -0.84 1.97 -0.83
C CYS A 71 0.26 2.54 0.07
N LEU A 72 1.52 2.15 -0.14
CA LEU A 72 2.64 2.66 0.66
C LEU A 72 2.82 4.17 0.52
N ALA A 73 2.74 4.70 -0.70
CA ALA A 73 2.85 6.13 -0.93
C ALA A 73 1.74 6.90 -0.20
N ALA A 74 0.51 6.39 -0.25
CA ALA A 74 -0.62 7.03 0.38
C ALA A 74 -0.60 6.91 1.91
N ASP A 75 -0.12 5.78 2.44
CA ASP A 75 0.09 5.60 3.88
C ASP A 75 1.23 6.47 4.42
N LEU A 76 2.33 6.62 3.67
CA LEU A 76 3.40 7.56 4.02
C LEU A 76 2.90 9.00 4.01
N TYR A 77 2.11 9.37 3.00
CA TYR A 77 1.46 10.68 2.96
C TYR A 77 0.57 10.90 4.18
N MET A 78 -0.29 9.93 4.51
CA MET A 78 -1.18 10.03 5.67
C MET A 78 -0.40 10.09 6.99
N HIS A 79 0.62 9.25 7.15
CA HIS A 79 1.49 9.26 8.32
C HIS A 79 2.18 10.62 8.49
N HIS A 80 2.72 11.18 7.40
CA HIS A 80 3.31 12.52 7.43
C HIS A 80 2.27 13.61 7.77
N ALA A 81 1.10 13.57 7.12
CA ALA A 81 0.02 14.54 7.33
C ALA A 81 -0.53 14.53 8.75
N VAL A 82 -0.50 13.40 9.45
CA VAL A 82 -1.01 13.29 10.83
C VAL A 82 0.07 13.61 11.86
N PHE A 83 1.30 13.12 11.69
CA PHE A 83 2.32 13.21 12.74
C PHE A 83 3.35 14.32 12.57
N PHE A 84 3.53 14.86 11.36
CA PHE A 84 4.55 15.87 11.08
C PHE A 84 3.95 17.20 10.63
N ALA A 85 2.83 17.18 9.91
CA ALA A 85 2.15 18.39 9.41
C ALA A 85 0.63 18.37 9.65
N PRO A 86 0.15 18.21 10.91
CA PRO A 86 -1.27 18.17 11.20
C PRO A 86 -1.96 19.50 10.86
N LYS A 87 -2.93 19.45 9.95
CA LYS A 87 -3.73 20.63 9.53
C LYS A 87 -5.03 20.82 10.31
N SER A 88 -5.48 19.79 11.02
CA SER A 88 -6.75 19.78 11.75
C SER A 88 -6.71 18.74 12.88
N SER A 89 -7.46 18.97 13.95
CA SER A 89 -7.68 17.98 15.02
C SER A 89 -8.37 16.70 14.53
N THR A 90 -8.98 16.74 13.35
CA THR A 90 -9.58 15.56 12.69
C THR A 90 -8.62 14.78 11.79
N ALA A 91 -7.36 15.21 11.68
CA ALA A 91 -6.38 14.53 10.81
C ALA A 91 -6.19 13.06 11.17
N ALA A 92 -6.25 12.70 12.45
CA ALA A 92 -6.12 11.32 12.91
C ALA A 92 -7.21 10.38 12.38
N LEU A 93 -8.42 10.89 12.06
CA LEU A 93 -9.46 10.10 11.39
C LEU A 93 -8.99 9.59 10.02
N GLY A 94 -8.06 10.31 9.39
CA GLY A 94 -7.40 9.86 8.16
C GLY A 94 -6.76 8.48 8.31
N LEU A 95 -6.10 8.19 9.45
CA LEU A 95 -5.49 6.87 9.70
C LEU A 95 -6.52 5.74 9.83
N LEU A 96 -7.75 6.06 10.25
CA LEU A 96 -8.83 5.08 10.38
C LEU A 96 -9.42 4.70 9.01
N PHE A 97 -9.58 5.68 8.11
CA PHE A 97 -10.20 5.47 6.80
C PHE A 97 -9.19 5.15 5.69
N MET A 98 -7.90 5.47 5.86
CA MET A 98 -6.87 5.21 4.84
C MET A 98 -6.80 3.74 4.41
N PRO A 99 -6.86 2.74 5.32
CA PRO A 99 -6.90 1.33 4.92
C PRO A 99 -8.07 0.99 3.99
N ILE A 100 -9.24 1.60 4.24
CA ILE A 100 -10.44 1.40 3.42
C ILE A 100 -10.24 2.03 2.04
N TRP A 101 -9.69 3.24 1.97
CA TRP A 101 -9.31 3.88 0.70
C TRP A 101 -8.25 3.07 -0.07
N ASN A 102 -7.29 2.47 0.64
CA ASN A 102 -6.29 1.59 0.05
C ASN A 102 -6.91 0.33 -0.57
N LEU A 103 -7.89 -0.28 0.10
CA LEU A 103 -8.61 -1.44 -0.42
C LEU A 103 -9.49 -1.10 -1.63
N LEU A 104 -10.27 -0.02 -1.54
CA LEU A 104 -11.33 0.27 -2.49
C LEU A 104 -10.86 1.06 -3.71
N ALA A 105 -9.88 1.95 -3.55
CA ALA A 105 -9.51 2.92 -4.58
C ALA A 105 -8.01 2.96 -4.87
N VAL A 106 -7.17 3.26 -3.87
CA VAL A 106 -5.74 3.56 -4.10
C VAL A 106 -4.98 2.34 -4.59
N GLY A 107 -5.15 1.17 -3.95
CA GLY A 107 -4.53 -0.08 -4.38
C GLY A 107 -4.97 -0.51 -5.79
N PRO A 108 -6.29 -0.61 -6.07
CA PRO A 108 -6.80 -0.90 -7.41
C PRO A 108 -6.32 0.09 -8.48
N ALA A 109 -6.33 1.40 -8.20
CA ALA A 109 -5.85 2.42 -9.11
C ALA A 109 -4.34 2.27 -9.39
N GLY A 110 -3.54 2.05 -8.35
CA GLY A 110 -2.10 1.80 -8.48
C GLY A 110 -1.79 0.58 -9.35
N ALA A 111 -2.52 -0.52 -9.13
CA ALA A 111 -2.41 -1.71 -9.96
C ALA A 111 -2.73 -1.42 -11.43
N LEU A 112 -3.83 -0.71 -11.69
CA LEU A 112 -4.27 -0.36 -13.05
C LEU A 112 -3.25 0.54 -13.76
N LEU A 113 -2.74 1.58 -13.09
CA LEU A 113 -1.77 2.52 -13.66
C LEU A 113 -0.46 1.82 -14.05
N PHE A 114 0.06 0.94 -13.19
CA PHE A 114 1.28 0.17 -13.49
C PHE A 114 1.08 -0.78 -14.68
N TRP A 115 -0.08 -1.42 -14.75
CA TRP A 115 -0.41 -2.30 -15.87
C TRP A 115 -0.56 -1.55 -17.19
N LEU A 116 -1.27 -0.41 -17.19
CA LEU A 116 -1.40 0.46 -18.35
C LEU A 116 -0.03 0.98 -18.81
N GLY A 117 0.79 1.50 -17.89
CA GLY A 117 2.13 1.99 -18.19
C GLY A 117 3.01 0.92 -18.84
N HIS A 118 2.98 -0.31 -18.30
CA HIS A 118 3.68 -1.43 -18.92
C HIS A 118 3.16 -1.76 -20.33
N ARG A 119 1.83 -1.72 -20.54
CA ARG A 119 1.23 -1.99 -21.85
C ARG A 119 1.65 -0.98 -22.90
N PHE A 120 1.64 0.31 -22.58
CA PHE A 120 2.06 1.36 -23.51
C PHE A 120 3.56 1.33 -23.81
N VAL A 121 4.40 1.01 -22.82
CA VAL A 121 5.86 0.88 -23.04
C VAL A 121 6.18 -0.37 -23.86
N GLY A 122 5.45 -1.47 -23.67
CA GLY A 122 5.58 -2.68 -24.49
C GLY A 122 5.24 -2.43 -25.96
N MET A 123 4.10 -1.76 -26.23
CA MET A 123 3.67 -1.43 -27.59
C MET A 123 4.68 -0.56 -28.37
N ARG A 124 5.39 0.34 -27.68
CA ARG A 124 6.42 1.20 -28.29
C ARG A 124 7.69 0.47 -28.72
N ARG A 125 7.95 -0.75 -28.21
CA ARG A 125 9.14 -1.54 -28.57
C ARG A 125 8.94 -2.40 -29.81
N ASP A 126 7.69 -2.66 -30.19
CA ASP A 126 7.35 -3.50 -31.35
C ASP A 126 7.25 -2.69 -32.66
N THR A 127 7.45 -1.37 -32.59
CA THR A 127 7.33 -0.42 -33.72
C THR A 127 8.67 0.21 -34.14
N THR A 128 9.79 -0.21 -33.55
CA THR A 128 11.17 0.17 -33.91
C THR A 128 11.93 -1.04 -34.41
#